data_AF-A0A2E6YKG8-F1
#
_entry.id   AF-A0A2E6YKG8-F1
#
_cell.length_a   1.000
_cell.length_b   1.000
_cell.length_c   1.000
_cell.angle_alpha   90.00
_cell.angle_beta   90.00
_cell.angle_gamma   90.00
#
_symmetry.space_group_name_H-M   'P 1'
#
loop_
_entity.id
_entity.type
_entity.pdbx_description
1 polymer ?
#
loop_
_entity_poly.entity_id
_entity_poly.type
_entity_poly.pdbx_seq_one_letter_code
_entity_poly.pdbx_strand_id
1 'polypeptide(L)'
;MKTNEIVSDTKLKKGSRELALQSYISLIPLAGGLSVSGIFFVLEMFTPLYMSLGVAGFGIAAMIGNLSFRQEHFKNEFMKVFNVKIQIENKKKIENIKKTLNNQKAVKQIELFEQKHDRFEEVLNNQLNSTSLAYQRLIGGFDQLNLIALNNIEKVLNYESNMVNIDLNYITKELETLNKKEVLTDYEESEIKSLETRISLRAEYEEKINRILSDNERALTKMDITLANLTELRKPENMKHVLQELQDLSEVLNKKAGSYN
;
A
#
# COMPACT_ATOMS: atom_id res chain seq x y z
N MET A 1 -8.61 -3.92 -3.00
CA MET A 1 -7.28 -4.43 -3.45
C MET A 1 -6.49 -4.68 -2.17
N LYS A 2 -6.05 -5.91 -1.86
CA LYS A 2 -5.26 -6.16 -0.63
C LYS A 2 -3.86 -5.56 -0.82
N THR A 3 -3.63 -4.37 -0.29
CA THR A 3 -2.43 -3.52 -0.47
C THR A 3 -1.24 -3.96 0.40
N ASN A 4 -0.97 -5.27 0.49
CA ASN A 4 -0.22 -5.81 1.63
C ASN A 4 1.15 -6.43 1.31
N GLU A 5 1.73 -6.18 0.15
CA GLU A 5 3.11 -6.62 -0.13
C GLU A 5 3.82 -5.63 -1.05
N ILE A 6 5.08 -5.33 -0.72
CA ILE A 6 6.07 -4.81 -1.67
C ILE A 6 5.99 -5.71 -2.90
N VAL A 7 5.84 -5.11 -4.09
CA VAL A 7 5.43 -5.81 -5.31
C VAL A 7 6.27 -7.07 -5.48
N SER A 8 5.66 -8.22 -5.19
CA SER A 8 6.36 -9.50 -5.20
C SER A 8 6.78 -9.85 -6.63
N ASP A 9 7.86 -10.61 -6.77
CA ASP A 9 8.37 -10.98 -8.11
C ASP A 9 7.32 -11.72 -8.95
N THR A 10 6.38 -12.43 -8.32
CA THR A 10 5.26 -13.09 -9.00
C THR A 10 4.23 -12.09 -9.53
N LYS A 11 3.84 -11.08 -8.74
CA LYS A 11 2.96 -9.99 -9.16
C LYS A 11 3.61 -9.15 -10.25
N LEU A 12 4.90 -8.84 -10.12
CA LEU A 12 5.68 -8.14 -11.13
C LEU A 12 5.72 -8.92 -12.45
N LYS A 13 6.01 -10.22 -12.40
CA LYS A 13 5.99 -11.08 -13.60
C LYS A 13 4.60 -11.13 -14.25
N LYS A 14 3.52 -11.26 -13.46
CA LYS A 14 2.16 -11.29 -13.99
C LYS A 14 1.76 -9.95 -14.63
N GLY A 15 1.94 -8.84 -13.93
CA GLY A 15 1.61 -7.49 -14.43
C GLY A 15 2.42 -7.10 -15.66
N SER A 16 3.72 -7.41 -15.67
CA SER A 16 4.58 -7.17 -16.85
C SER A 16 4.11 -7.99 -18.07
N ARG A 17 3.63 -9.22 -17.87
CA ARG A 17 3.04 -10.03 -18.95
C ARG A 17 1.73 -9.44 -19.45
N GLU A 18 0.83 -9.01 -18.57
CA GLU A 18 -0.43 -8.38 -18.98
C GLU A 18 -0.19 -7.12 -19.84
N LEU A 19 0.77 -6.28 -19.47
CA LEU A 19 1.17 -5.12 -20.29
C LEU A 19 1.79 -5.51 -21.63
N ALA A 20 2.63 -6.55 -21.65
CA ALA A 20 3.23 -7.05 -22.89
C ALA A 20 2.17 -7.63 -23.85
N LEU A 21 1.15 -8.31 -23.32
CA LEU A 21 0.03 -8.84 -24.09
C LEU A 21 -0.83 -7.73 -24.70
N GLN A 22 -0.96 -6.59 -24.02
CA GLN A 22 -1.71 -5.43 -24.50
C GLN A 22 -0.91 -4.55 -25.49
N SER A 23 0.34 -4.91 -25.82
CA SER A 23 1.14 -4.09 -26.75
C SER A 23 0.62 -4.18 -28.19
N TYR A 24 0.48 -3.03 -28.85
CA TYR A 24 -0.01 -2.91 -30.23
C TYR A 24 0.77 -3.77 -31.25
N ILE A 25 2.07 -3.96 -31.03
CA ILE A 25 2.98 -4.68 -31.94
C ILE A 25 2.69 -6.20 -31.96
N SER A 26 2.18 -6.77 -30.87
CA SER A 26 1.82 -8.19 -30.79
C SER A 26 0.34 -8.44 -31.08
N LEU A 27 -0.54 -7.50 -30.72
CA LEU A 27 -1.99 -7.70 -30.81
C LEU A 27 -2.53 -7.54 -32.24
N ILE A 28 -2.02 -6.57 -33.00
CA ILE A 28 -2.53 -6.26 -34.35
C ILE A 28 -2.25 -7.40 -35.35
N PRO A 29 -1.03 -7.95 -35.47
CA PRO A 29 -0.76 -9.03 -36.42
C PRO A 29 -1.49 -10.33 -36.06
N LEU A 30 -1.66 -10.60 -34.77
CA LEU A 30 -2.35 -11.79 -34.27
C LEU A 30 -3.86 -11.71 -34.52
N ALA A 31 -4.51 -10.60 -34.14
CA ALA A 31 -5.94 -10.39 -34.37
C ALA A 31 -6.27 -10.29 -35.87
N GLY A 32 -5.44 -9.60 -36.65
CA GLY A 32 -5.60 -9.47 -38.09
C GLY A 32 -5.42 -10.81 -38.81
N GLY A 33 -4.37 -11.57 -38.49
CA GLY A 33 -4.09 -12.87 -39.10
C GLY A 33 -5.17 -13.90 -38.83
N LEU A 34 -5.63 -14.03 -37.58
CA LEU A 34 -6.68 -14.97 -37.20
C LEU A 34 -8.04 -14.61 -37.82
N SER A 35 -8.42 -13.32 -37.83
CA SER A 35 -9.70 -12.88 -38.41
C SER A 35 -9.76 -13.12 -39.92
N VAL A 36 -8.66 -12.83 -40.62
CA VAL A 36 -8.56 -13.02 -42.08
C VAL A 36 -8.49 -14.50 -42.44
N SER A 37 -7.85 -15.34 -41.61
CA SER A 37 -7.76 -16.79 -41.84
C SER A 37 -9.13 -17.48 -41.81
N GLY A 38 -10.03 -17.07 -40.91
CA GLY A 38 -11.39 -17.63 -40.85
C GLY A 38 -12.21 -17.35 -42.11
N ILE A 39 -12.02 -16.17 -42.70
CA ILE A 39 -12.70 -15.78 -43.95
C ILE A 39 -12.20 -16.63 -45.13
N PHE A 40 -10.88 -16.81 -45.26
CA PHE A 40 -10.32 -17.62 -46.34
C PHE A 40 -10.60 -19.12 -46.20
N PHE A 41 -10.77 -19.62 -44.98
CA PHE A 41 -11.18 -20.99 -44.72
C PHE A 41 -12.62 -21.26 -45.22
N VAL A 42 -13.56 -20.35 -44.93
CA VAL A 42 -14.96 -20.46 -45.39
C VAL A 42 -15.08 -20.36 -46.90
N LEU A 43 -14.22 -19.57 -47.55
CA LEU A 43 -14.19 -19.39 -49.01
C LEU A 43 -13.35 -20.45 -49.74
N GLU A 44 -12.84 -21.46 -49.05
CA GLU A 44 -11.98 -22.54 -49.59
C GLU A 44 -10.73 -22.02 -50.34
N MET A 45 -10.25 -20.83 -49.99
CA MET A 45 -9.09 -20.21 -50.61
C MET A 45 -7.81 -20.61 -49.89
N PHE A 46 -7.23 -21.76 -50.24
CA PHE A 46 -6.10 -22.34 -49.51
C PHE A 46 -4.79 -21.52 -49.57
N THR A 47 -4.44 -20.93 -50.72
CA THR A 47 -3.20 -20.13 -50.85
C THR A 47 -3.18 -18.88 -49.95
N PRO A 48 -4.21 -18.01 -49.94
CA PRO A 48 -4.24 -16.87 -49.01
C PRO A 48 -4.49 -17.29 -47.55
N LEU A 49 -5.12 -18.45 -47.31
CA LEU A 49 -5.22 -19.03 -45.98
C LEU A 49 -3.83 -19.31 -45.39
N TYR A 50 -2.93 -19.99 -46.13
CA TYR A 50 -1.57 -20.25 -45.63
C TYR A 50 -0.77 -18.96 -45.40
N MET A 51 -0.95 -17.93 -46.24
CA MET A 51 -0.35 -16.61 -46.00
C MET A 51 -0.87 -15.96 -44.71
N SER A 52 -2.18 -16.01 -44.46
CA SER A 52 -2.79 -15.44 -43.25
C SER A 52 -2.34 -16.18 -41.97
N LEU A 53 -2.17 -17.50 -42.04
CA LEU A 53 -1.60 -18.30 -40.95
C LEU A 53 -0.11 -17.98 -40.73
N GLY A 54 0.64 -17.69 -41.79
CA GLY A 54 2.01 -17.18 -41.70
C GLY A 54 2.09 -15.83 -40.96
N VAL A 55 1.16 -14.91 -41.24
CA VAL A 55 1.06 -13.62 -40.51
C VAL A 55 0.68 -13.84 -39.05
N ALA A 56 -0.26 -14.74 -38.74
CA ALA A 56 -0.60 -15.09 -37.38
C ALA A 56 0.59 -15.74 -36.63
N GLY A 57 1.34 -16.63 -37.30
CA GLY A 57 2.57 -17.24 -36.78
C GLY A 57 3.67 -16.21 -36.51
N PHE A 58 3.84 -15.23 -37.39
CA PHE A 58 4.73 -14.09 -37.15
C PHE A 58 4.28 -13.26 -35.94
N GLY A 59 2.98 -13.03 -35.78
CA GLY A 59 2.41 -12.38 -34.60
C GLY A 59 2.76 -13.11 -33.30
N ILE A 60 2.65 -14.44 -33.28
CA ILE A 60 3.02 -15.28 -32.13
C ILE A 60 4.54 -15.22 -31.87
N ALA A 61 5.37 -15.31 -32.91
CA ALA A 61 6.82 -15.22 -32.77
C ALA A 61 7.27 -13.82 -32.28
N ALA A 62 6.68 -12.75 -32.81
CA ALA A 62 6.89 -11.39 -32.36
C ALA A 62 6.44 -11.19 -30.91
N MET A 63 5.31 -11.79 -30.52
CA MET A 63 4.82 -11.79 -29.14
C MET A 63 5.77 -12.52 -28.18
N ILE A 64 6.27 -13.71 -28.54
CA ILE A 64 7.24 -14.47 -27.75
C ILE A 64 8.57 -13.71 -27.64
N GLY A 65 9.04 -13.14 -28.75
CA GLY A 65 10.25 -12.31 -28.80
C GLY A 65 10.11 -11.06 -27.93
N ASN A 66 8.98 -10.36 -28.01
CA ASN A 66 8.70 -9.17 -27.21
C ASN A 66 8.62 -9.50 -25.71
N LEU A 67 7.99 -10.63 -25.34
CA LEU A 67 7.93 -11.11 -23.97
C LEU A 67 9.30 -11.49 -23.38
N SER A 68 10.20 -12.03 -24.21
CA SER A 68 11.52 -12.49 -23.76
C SER A 68 12.57 -11.36 -23.77
N PHE A 69 12.51 -10.46 -24.76
CA PHE A 69 13.53 -9.44 -24.97
C PHE A 69 13.19 -8.08 -24.33
N ARG A 70 11.90 -7.72 -24.19
CA ARG A 70 11.46 -6.45 -23.56
C ARG A 70 10.94 -6.61 -22.14
N GLN A 71 11.20 -7.75 -21.50
CA GLN A 71 10.67 -8.05 -20.18
C GLN A 71 11.06 -6.97 -19.14
N GLU A 72 12.28 -6.45 -19.19
CA GLU A 72 12.76 -5.42 -18.27
C GLU A 72 12.04 -4.08 -18.47
N HIS A 73 11.78 -3.70 -19.72
CA HIS A 73 11.01 -2.51 -20.04
C HIS A 73 9.59 -2.59 -19.47
N PHE A 74 8.88 -3.71 -19.70
CA PHE A 74 7.52 -3.87 -19.16
C PHE A 74 7.47 -3.97 -17.63
N LYS A 75 8.51 -4.52 -16.99
CA LYS A 75 8.64 -4.48 -15.52
C LYS A 75 8.79 -3.05 -15.00
N ASN A 76 9.62 -2.24 -15.65
CA ASN A 76 9.80 -0.83 -15.27
C ASN A 76 8.51 -0.04 -15.47
N GLU A 77 7.84 -0.21 -16.61
CA GLU A 77 6.60 0.49 -16.92
C GLU A 77 5.49 0.12 -15.94
N PHE A 78 5.34 -1.17 -15.62
CA PHE A 78 4.41 -1.64 -14.60
C PHE A 78 4.69 -1.00 -13.24
N MET A 79 5.95 -1.03 -12.79
CA MET A 79 6.33 -0.46 -11.50
C MET A 79 6.08 1.04 -11.44
N LYS A 80 6.36 1.77 -12.53
CA LYS A 80 6.10 3.21 -12.62
C LYS A 80 4.61 3.52 -12.46
N VAL A 81 3.75 2.83 -13.21
CA VAL A 81 2.29 2.99 -13.10
C VAL A 81 1.80 2.63 -11.70
N PHE A 82 2.34 1.55 -11.13
CA PHE A 82 2.01 1.10 -9.78
C PHE A 82 2.39 2.14 -8.71
N ASN A 83 3.62 2.68 -8.77
CA ASN A 83 4.11 3.67 -7.83
C ASN A 83 3.29 4.96 -7.89
N VAL A 84 2.97 5.45 -9.10
CA VAL A 84 2.08 6.62 -9.28
C VAL A 84 0.73 6.40 -8.59
N LYS A 85 0.16 5.19 -8.69
CA LYS A 85 -1.10 4.87 -8.02
C LYS A 85 -0.97 4.96 -6.50
N ILE A 86 0.09 4.40 -5.91
CA ILE A 86 0.33 4.45 -4.47
C ILE A 86 0.55 5.90 -4.01
N GLN A 87 1.30 6.70 -4.76
CA GLN A 87 1.51 8.12 -4.44
C GLN A 87 0.21 8.92 -4.44
N ILE A 88 -0.68 8.66 -5.41
CA ILE A 88 -2.02 9.27 -5.43
C ILE A 88 -2.83 8.85 -4.19
N GLU A 89 -2.77 7.58 -3.81
CA GLU A 89 -3.44 7.08 -2.59
C GLU A 89 -2.88 7.73 -1.32
N ASN A 90 -1.55 7.88 -1.21
CA ASN A 90 -0.89 8.60 -0.12
C ASN A 90 -1.38 10.04 0.00
N LYS A 91 -1.34 10.81 -1.10
CA LYS A 91 -1.79 12.22 -1.12
C LYS A 91 -3.26 12.36 -0.70
N LYS A 92 -4.14 11.52 -1.27
CA LYS A 92 -5.56 11.52 -0.90
C LYS A 92 -5.78 11.22 0.59
N LYS A 93 -5.03 10.27 1.15
CA LYS A 93 -5.12 9.95 2.58
C LYS A 93 -4.64 11.09 3.46
N ILE A 94 -3.51 11.71 3.12
CA ILE A 94 -3.00 12.86 3.85
C ILE A 94 -4.03 13.99 3.87
N GLU A 95 -4.59 14.34 2.71
CA GLU A 95 -5.61 15.39 2.62
C GLU A 95 -6.86 15.08 3.43
N ASN A 96 -7.31 13.82 3.44
CA ASN A 96 -8.48 13.41 4.20
C ASN A 96 -8.22 13.41 5.70
N ILE A 97 -7.07 12.88 6.14
CA ILE A 97 -6.71 12.77 7.56
C ILE A 97 -6.44 14.15 8.15
N LYS A 98 -5.66 15.02 7.47
CA LYS A 98 -5.30 16.35 7.99
C LYS A 98 -6.51 17.28 8.23
N LYS A 99 -7.65 17.04 7.58
CA LYS A 99 -8.87 17.85 7.75
C LYS A 99 -9.63 17.56 9.05
N THR A 100 -9.48 16.36 9.60
CA THR A 100 -10.34 15.86 10.69
C THR A 100 -9.56 15.43 11.92
N LEU A 101 -8.25 15.19 11.77
CA LEU A 101 -7.37 14.75 12.84
C LEU A 101 -7.00 15.91 13.78
N ASN A 102 -7.36 15.77 15.06
CA ASN A 102 -7.03 16.76 16.10
C ASN A 102 -5.79 16.35 16.91
N ASN A 103 -5.33 15.11 16.80
CA ASN A 103 -4.17 14.61 17.51
C ASN A 103 -2.86 15.23 16.99
N GLN A 104 -2.27 16.14 17.75
CA GLN A 104 -1.03 16.83 17.36
C GLN A 104 0.15 15.89 17.11
N LYS A 105 0.26 14.78 17.86
CA LYS A 105 1.33 13.79 17.65
C LYS A 105 1.17 13.10 16.30
N ALA A 106 -0.06 12.70 15.97
CA ALA A 106 -0.36 12.05 14.71
C ALA A 106 -0.17 13.00 13.52
N VAL A 107 -0.59 14.27 13.64
CA VAL A 107 -0.33 15.31 12.61
C VAL A 107 1.18 15.46 12.36
N LYS A 108 1.97 15.59 13.43
CA LYS A 108 3.43 15.68 13.33
C LYS A 108 4.03 14.44 12.67
N GLN A 109 3.52 13.25 12.95
CA GLN A 109 4.00 12.02 12.29
C GLN A 109 3.74 12.03 10.78
N ILE A 110 2.59 12.55 10.32
CA ILE A 110 2.32 12.70 8.88
C ILE A 110 3.39 13.58 8.23
N GLU A 111 3.68 14.75 8.83
CA GLU A 111 4.70 15.67 8.32
C GLU A 111 6.09 15.02 8.28
N LEU A 112 6.44 14.22 9.28
CA LEU A 112 7.70 13.49 9.31
C LEU A 112 7.77 12.40 8.23
N PHE A 113 6.68 11.69 7.95
CA PHE A 113 6.63 10.73 6.83
C PHE A 113 6.80 11.43 5.47
N GLU A 114 6.17 12.59 5.27
CA GLU A 114 6.34 13.42 4.07
C GLU A 114 7.80 13.88 3.92
N GLN A 115 8.39 14.45 4.98
CA GLN A 115 9.79 14.91 4.94
C GLN A 115 10.78 13.76 4.67
N LYS A 116 10.55 12.58 5.26
CA LYS A 116 11.41 11.41 5.05
C LYS A 116 11.26 10.84 3.64
N HIS A 117 10.05 10.89 3.08
CA HIS A 117 9.83 10.54 1.68
C HIS A 117 10.65 11.42 0.76
N ASP A 118 10.56 12.74 0.92
CA ASP A 118 11.27 13.69 0.07
C ASP A 118 12.79 13.48 0.14
N ARG A 119 13.32 13.28 1.35
CA ARG A 119 14.74 12.95 1.55
C ARG A 119 15.14 11.61 0.93
N PHE A 120 14.29 10.60 1.05
CA PHE A 120 14.55 9.28 0.48
C PHE A 120 14.58 9.34 -1.05
N GLU A 121 13.64 10.04 -1.66
CA GLU A 121 13.61 10.29 -3.10
C GLU A 121 14.85 11.07 -3.57
N GLU A 122 15.25 12.12 -2.85
CA GLU A 122 16.46 12.90 -3.15
C GLU A 122 17.72 12.01 -3.14
N VAL A 123 17.91 11.21 -2.08
CA VAL A 123 19.05 10.29 -1.96
C VAL A 123 19.02 9.23 -3.07
N LEU A 124 17.86 8.67 -3.39
CA LEU A 124 17.73 7.70 -4.47
C LEU A 124 18.07 8.30 -5.84
N ASN A 125 17.62 9.52 -6.12
CA ASN A 125 17.92 10.20 -7.39
C ASN A 125 19.43 10.49 -7.56
N ASN A 126 20.15 10.69 -6.46
CA ASN A 126 21.60 10.86 -6.47
C ASN A 126 22.38 9.55 -6.69
N GLN A 127 21.78 8.40 -6.35
CA GLN A 127 22.45 7.10 -6.40
C GLN A 127 22.05 6.25 -7.61
N LEU A 128 20.82 6.42 -8.12
CA LEU A 128 20.22 5.57 -9.14
C LEU A 128 19.53 6.40 -10.22
N ASN A 129 19.48 5.85 -11.43
CA ASN A 129 18.65 6.44 -12.49
C ASN A 129 17.17 6.20 -12.18
N SER A 130 16.34 7.26 -12.23
CA SER A 130 14.90 7.21 -11.94
C SER A 130 14.11 6.27 -12.85
N THR A 131 14.65 5.93 -14.02
CA THR A 131 14.06 4.96 -14.96
C THR A 131 14.44 3.51 -14.67
N SER A 132 15.37 3.26 -13.75
CA SER A 132 15.84 1.92 -13.40
C SER A 132 14.82 1.15 -12.56
N LEU A 133 14.76 -0.19 -12.75
CA LEU A 133 13.90 -1.06 -11.95
C LEU A 133 14.21 -0.96 -10.45
N ALA A 134 15.50 -0.82 -10.14
CA ALA A 134 16.01 -0.68 -8.78
C ALA A 134 15.42 0.55 -8.08
N TYR A 135 15.50 1.71 -8.74
CA TYR A 135 14.88 2.95 -8.25
C TYR A 135 13.39 2.73 -8.01
N GLN A 136 12.68 2.20 -9.01
CA GLN A 136 11.24 1.99 -8.94
C GLN A 136 10.83 1.02 -7.83
N ARG A 137 11.63 0.00 -7.52
CA ARG A 137 11.37 -0.93 -6.41
C ARG A 137 11.58 -0.27 -5.04
N LEU A 138 12.65 0.49 -4.89
CA LEU A 138 12.98 1.13 -3.62
C LEU A 138 11.97 2.23 -3.28
N ILE A 139 11.70 3.14 -4.22
CA ILE A 139 10.71 4.20 -4.00
C ILE A 139 9.32 3.61 -3.78
N GLY A 140 8.93 2.59 -4.56
CA GLY A 140 7.65 1.91 -4.40
C GLY A 140 7.50 1.22 -3.05
N GLY A 141 8.57 0.59 -2.54
CA GLY A 141 8.58 -0.01 -1.20
C GLY A 141 8.41 1.05 -0.10
N PHE A 142 9.08 2.18 -0.24
CA PHE A 142 8.96 3.30 0.69
C PHE A 142 7.57 3.95 0.65
N ASP A 143 7.02 4.15 -0.55
CA ASP A 143 5.67 4.66 -0.79
C ASP A 143 4.59 3.77 -0.14
N GLN A 144 4.76 2.46 -0.22
CA GLN A 144 3.87 1.50 0.46
C GLN A 144 4.01 1.55 1.98
N LEU A 145 5.24 1.67 2.49
CA LEU A 145 5.47 1.82 3.93
C LEU A 145 4.76 3.07 4.47
N ASN A 146 4.88 4.19 3.76
CA ASN A 146 4.13 5.42 4.05
C ASN A 146 2.62 5.19 4.05
N LEU A 147 2.10 4.48 3.05
CA LEU A 147 0.67 4.18 2.97
C LEU A 147 0.19 3.38 4.19
N ILE A 148 0.97 2.40 4.64
CA ILE A 148 0.67 1.60 5.83
C ILE A 148 0.67 2.48 7.08
N ALA A 149 1.66 3.37 7.23
CA ALA A 149 1.71 4.30 8.35
C ALA A 149 0.53 5.29 8.35
N LEU A 150 0.12 5.78 7.19
CA LEU A 150 -1.07 6.63 7.05
C LEU A 150 -2.36 5.86 7.39
N ASN A 151 -2.48 4.58 7.01
CA ASN A 151 -3.60 3.73 7.43
C ASN A 151 -3.66 3.58 8.95
N ASN A 152 -2.51 3.48 9.60
CA ASN A 152 -2.43 3.44 11.06
C ASN A 152 -2.92 4.76 11.68
N ILE A 153 -2.55 5.91 11.11
CA ILE A 153 -3.04 7.21 11.58
C ILE A 153 -4.54 7.37 11.35
N GLU A 154 -5.08 6.84 10.26
CA GLU A 154 -6.53 6.79 10.04
C GLU A 154 -7.25 5.96 11.12
N LYS A 155 -6.64 4.88 11.62
CA LYS A 155 -7.19 4.15 12.78
C LYS A 155 -7.19 5.00 14.04
N VAL A 156 -6.15 5.80 14.27
CA VAL A 156 -6.12 6.76 15.39
C VAL A 156 -7.31 7.71 15.30
N LEU A 157 -7.55 8.30 14.13
CA LEU A 157 -8.72 9.16 13.90
C LEU A 157 -10.04 8.44 14.23
N ASN A 158 -10.19 7.18 13.82
CA ASN A 158 -11.39 6.39 14.11
C ASN A 158 -11.57 6.12 15.62
N TYR A 159 -10.49 5.77 16.33
CA TYR A 159 -10.54 5.59 17.78
C TYR A 159 -10.85 6.90 18.51
N GLU A 160 -10.29 8.03 18.08
CA GLU A 160 -10.60 9.34 18.65
C GLU A 160 -12.06 9.72 18.45
N SER A 161 -12.59 9.52 17.24
CA SER A 161 -14.00 9.76 16.93
C SER A 161 -14.93 8.93 17.83
N ASN A 162 -14.60 7.64 18.04
CA ASN A 162 -15.36 6.78 18.94
C ASN A 162 -15.24 7.22 20.41
N MET A 163 -14.07 7.70 20.82
CA MET A 163 -13.81 8.15 22.19
C MET A 163 -14.58 9.43 22.53
N VAL A 164 -14.76 10.36 21.58
CA VAL A 164 -15.53 11.60 21.77
C VAL A 164 -17.00 11.31 22.12
N ASN A 165 -17.56 10.19 21.64
CA ASN A 165 -18.92 9.77 21.96
C ASN A 165 -19.08 9.21 23.39
N ILE A 166 -17.98 9.04 24.14
CA ILE A 166 -17.98 8.56 25.53
C ILE A 166 -17.75 9.75 26.46
N ASP A 167 -18.83 10.38 26.95
CA ASP A 167 -18.75 11.49 27.90
C ASP A 167 -18.37 11.01 29.31
N LEU A 168 -17.08 11.09 29.64
CA LEU A 168 -16.56 10.72 30.96
C LEU A 168 -17.13 11.58 32.09
N ASN A 169 -17.45 12.85 31.83
CA ASN A 169 -17.95 13.74 32.89
C ASN A 169 -19.36 13.33 33.28
N TYR A 170 -20.21 13.02 32.30
CA TYR A 170 -21.53 12.46 32.56
C TYR A 170 -21.42 11.11 33.27
N ILE A 171 -20.63 10.18 32.73
CA ILE A 171 -20.51 8.82 33.29
C ILE A 171 -20.01 8.87 34.75
N THR A 172 -19.00 9.68 35.04
CA THR A 172 -18.44 9.79 36.40
C THR A 172 -19.46 10.37 37.38
N LYS A 173 -20.20 11.41 36.99
CA LYS A 173 -21.25 12.00 37.83
C LYS A 173 -22.40 11.03 38.10
N GLU A 174 -22.79 10.25 37.10
CA GLU A 174 -23.86 9.26 37.25
C GLU A 174 -23.41 8.13 38.18
N LEU A 175 -22.20 7.61 38.00
CA LEU A 175 -21.61 6.62 38.92
C LEU A 175 -21.51 7.15 40.35
N GLU A 176 -21.09 8.39 40.56
CA GLU A 176 -21.07 9.02 41.89
C GLU A 176 -22.46 9.13 42.51
N THR A 177 -23.50 9.34 41.70
CA THR A 177 -24.89 9.45 42.16
C THR A 177 -25.45 8.09 42.54
N LEU A 178 -25.20 7.08 41.70
CA LEU A 178 -25.63 5.70 41.96
C LEU A 178 -24.90 5.10 43.17
N ASN A 179 -23.59 5.33 43.31
CA ASN A 179 -22.79 4.81 44.42
C ASN A 179 -23.13 5.43 45.79
N LYS A 180 -23.89 6.53 45.84
CA LYS A 180 -24.38 7.14 47.10
C LYS A 180 -25.66 6.51 47.62
N LYS A 181 -26.33 5.65 46.84
CA LYS A 181 -27.56 4.96 47.25
C LYS A 181 -27.21 3.77 48.15
N GLU A 182 -27.88 3.66 49.30
CA GLU A 182 -27.69 2.54 50.23
C GLU A 182 -28.27 1.21 49.70
N VAL A 183 -29.32 1.30 48.88
CA VAL A 183 -29.98 0.15 48.24
C VAL A 183 -30.16 0.46 46.77
N LEU A 184 -29.66 -0.44 45.91
CA LEU A 184 -29.78 -0.37 44.47
C LEU A 184 -30.89 -1.33 43.98
N THR A 185 -31.56 -0.93 42.91
CA THR A 185 -32.43 -1.79 42.12
C THR A 185 -31.61 -2.60 41.11
N ASP A 186 -32.14 -3.73 40.63
CA ASP A 186 -31.50 -4.54 39.58
C ASP A 186 -31.18 -3.73 38.31
N TYR A 187 -32.01 -2.73 38.00
CA TYR A 187 -31.79 -1.81 36.89
C TYR A 187 -30.55 -0.94 37.11
N GLU A 188 -30.40 -0.36 38.29
CA GLU A 188 -29.27 0.51 38.65
C GLU A 188 -27.95 -0.27 38.73
N GLU A 189 -27.97 -1.51 39.20
CA GLU A 189 -26.78 -2.37 39.16
C GLU A 189 -26.33 -2.68 37.71
N SER A 190 -27.30 -2.91 36.82
CA SER A 190 -27.02 -3.11 35.39
C SER A 190 -26.48 -1.84 34.73
N GLU A 191 -27.02 -0.68 35.11
CA GLU A 191 -26.57 0.62 34.65
C GLU A 191 -25.12 0.91 35.06
N ILE A 192 -24.75 0.67 36.33
CA ILE A 192 -23.36 0.79 36.82
C ILE A 192 -22.42 -0.04 35.97
N LYS A 193 -22.74 -1.33 35.75
CA LYS A 193 -21.91 -2.22 34.91
C LYS A 193 -21.74 -1.70 33.48
N SER A 194 -22.79 -1.14 32.90
CA SER A 194 -22.74 -0.53 31.56
C SER A 194 -21.84 0.71 31.53
N LEU A 195 -21.97 1.58 32.54
CA LEU A 195 -21.16 2.78 32.70
C LEU A 195 -19.67 2.45 32.88
N GLU A 196 -19.33 1.48 33.73
CA GLU A 196 -17.96 0.98 33.93
C GLU A 196 -17.39 0.37 32.64
N THR A 197 -18.20 -0.39 31.91
CA THR A 197 -17.81 -0.95 30.60
C THR A 197 -17.44 0.15 29.61
N ARG A 198 -18.19 1.26 29.58
CA ARG A 198 -17.90 2.41 28.72
C ARG A 198 -16.60 3.12 29.11
N ILE A 199 -16.30 3.25 30.40
CA ILE A 199 -15.00 3.78 30.87
C ILE A 199 -13.86 2.88 30.40
N SER A 200 -13.99 1.57 30.62
CA SER A 200 -12.99 0.58 30.21
C SER A 200 -12.72 0.62 28.70
N LEU A 201 -13.78 0.70 27.90
CA LEU A 201 -13.68 0.81 26.44
C LEU A 201 -12.94 2.07 26.00
N ARG A 202 -13.18 3.21 26.67
CA ARG A 202 -12.45 4.45 26.41
C ARG A 202 -10.96 4.30 26.72
N ALA A 203 -10.61 3.70 27.85
CA ALA A 203 -9.21 3.43 28.21
C ALA A 203 -8.54 2.50 27.18
N GLU A 204 -9.27 1.49 26.68
CA GLU A 204 -8.79 0.60 25.62
C GLU A 204 -8.49 1.35 24.32
N TYR A 205 -9.36 2.28 23.89
CA TYR A 205 -9.11 3.13 22.72
C TYR A 205 -7.88 4.01 22.91
N GLU A 206 -7.69 4.59 24.09
CA GLU A 206 -6.51 5.39 24.40
C GLU A 206 -5.22 4.55 24.34
N GLU A 207 -5.22 3.33 24.88
CA GLU A 207 -4.09 2.40 24.77
C GLU A 207 -3.79 2.06 23.29
N LYS A 208 -4.83 1.75 22.50
CA LYS A 208 -4.68 1.45 21.06
C LYS A 208 -4.08 2.63 20.29
N ILE A 209 -4.56 3.85 20.55
CA ILE A 209 -4.00 5.07 19.95
C ILE A 209 -2.51 5.20 20.30
N ASN A 210 -2.17 5.12 21.59
CA ASN A 210 -0.79 5.25 22.05
C ASN A 210 0.14 4.19 21.44
N ARG A 211 -0.33 2.95 21.35
CA ARG A 211 0.43 1.85 20.75
C ARG A 211 0.68 2.08 19.25
N ILE A 212 -0.35 2.49 18.51
CA ILE A 212 -0.22 2.80 17.08
C ILE A 212 0.79 3.94 16.84
N LEU A 213 0.69 5.03 17.61
CA LEU A 213 1.62 6.16 17.48
C LEU A 213 3.05 5.74 17.82
N SER A 214 3.23 4.87 18.83
CA SER A 214 4.54 4.30 19.18
C SER A 214 5.12 3.41 18.07
N ASP A 215 4.29 2.59 17.42
CA ASP A 215 4.71 1.79 16.25
C ASP A 215 5.14 2.66 15.07
N ASN A 216 4.38 3.72 14.78
CA ASN A 216 4.74 4.67 13.73
C ASN A 216 6.06 5.39 14.04
N GLU A 217 6.31 5.79 15.30
CA GLU A 217 7.57 6.43 15.70
C GLU A 217 8.78 5.51 15.50
N ARG A 218 8.62 4.22 15.81
CA ARG A 218 9.64 3.20 15.54
C ARG A 218 9.91 3.06 14.05
N ALA A 219 8.87 3.08 13.22
CA ALA A 219 9.03 3.04 11.77
C ALA A 219 9.76 4.29 11.24
N LEU A 220 9.38 5.49 11.71
CA LEU A 220 10.07 6.75 11.38
C LEU A 220 11.57 6.68 11.73
N THR A 221 11.91 6.12 12.89
CA THR A 221 13.31 5.93 13.30
C THR A 221 14.04 4.95 12.40
N LYS A 222 13.42 3.81 12.08
CA LYS A 222 14.06 2.81 11.19
C LYS A 222 14.20 3.34 9.77
N MET A 223 13.28 4.21 9.29
CA MET A 223 13.44 4.92 8.02
C MET A 223 14.68 5.82 8.01
N ASP A 224 15.02 6.49 9.12
CA ASP A 224 16.27 7.27 9.20
C ASP A 224 17.49 6.37 9.09
N ILE A 225 17.47 5.23 9.77
CA ILE A 225 18.54 4.24 9.69
C ILE A 225 18.69 3.72 8.26
N THR A 226 17.58 3.36 7.62
CA THR A 226 17.58 2.88 6.24
C THR A 226 18.07 3.97 5.28
N LEU A 227 17.66 5.23 5.46
CA LEU A 227 18.13 6.38 4.69
C LEU A 227 19.66 6.57 4.82
N ALA A 228 20.18 6.48 6.05
CA ALA A 228 21.61 6.54 6.31
C ALA A 228 22.38 5.39 5.62
N ASN A 229 21.78 4.20 5.51
CA ASN A 229 22.37 3.06 4.83
C ASN A 229 22.32 3.16 3.29
N LEU A 230 21.52 4.07 2.70
CA LEU A 230 21.43 4.23 1.24
C LEU A 230 22.67 4.89 0.62
N THR A 231 23.56 5.47 1.41
CA THR A 231 24.72 6.20 0.88
C THR A 231 25.70 5.30 0.12
N GLU A 232 25.55 3.97 0.20
CA GLU A 232 26.36 2.97 -0.53
C GLU A 232 25.55 2.01 -1.43
N LEU A 233 24.51 2.49 -2.13
CA LEU A 233 23.62 1.66 -2.96
C LEU A 233 24.23 1.05 -4.23
N ARG A 234 25.47 1.39 -4.60
CA ARG A 234 26.09 0.94 -5.86
C ARG A 234 26.30 -0.57 -5.94
N LYS A 235 26.24 -1.29 -4.81
CA LYS A 235 26.37 -2.75 -4.75
C LYS A 235 24.98 -3.43 -4.73
N PRO A 236 24.72 -4.45 -5.57
CA PRO A 236 23.44 -5.17 -5.58
C PRO A 236 23.03 -5.79 -4.23
N GLU A 237 24.00 -6.20 -3.41
CA GLU A 237 23.76 -6.77 -2.08
C GLU A 237 23.15 -5.74 -1.11
N ASN A 238 23.65 -4.51 -1.13
CA ASN A 238 23.15 -3.41 -0.30
C ASN A 238 21.71 -3.05 -0.68
N MET A 239 21.39 -3.07 -1.98
CA MET A 239 20.03 -2.85 -2.47
C MET A 239 19.06 -3.93 -2.00
N LYS A 240 19.48 -5.21 -2.04
CA LYS A 240 18.66 -6.31 -1.53
C LYS A 240 18.42 -6.17 -0.02
N HIS A 241 19.44 -5.78 0.74
CA HIS A 241 19.31 -5.54 2.17
C HIS A 241 18.30 -4.43 2.47
N VAL A 242 18.38 -3.30 1.79
CA VAL A 242 17.43 -2.18 1.95
C VAL A 242 16.00 -2.58 1.60
N LEU A 243 15.81 -3.32 0.51
CA LEU A 243 14.47 -3.83 0.15
C LEU A 243 13.92 -4.78 1.21
N GLN A 244 14.76 -5.66 1.75
CA GLN A 244 14.39 -6.54 2.85
C GLN A 244 13.99 -5.74 4.09
N GLU A 245 14.77 -4.71 4.46
CA GLU A 245 14.43 -3.86 5.60
C GLU A 245 13.08 -3.14 5.44
N LEU A 246 12.80 -2.60 4.25
CA LEU A 246 11.51 -1.97 3.94
C LEU A 246 10.36 -2.98 4.01
N GLN A 247 10.62 -4.23 3.60
CA GLN A 247 9.63 -5.31 3.62
C GLN A 247 9.33 -5.75 5.06
N ASP A 248 10.37 -5.99 5.86
CA ASP A 248 10.26 -6.35 7.27
C ASP A 248 9.52 -5.24 8.05
N LEU A 249 9.81 -3.96 7.75
CA LEU A 249 9.10 -2.82 8.33
C LEU A 249 7.62 -2.80 7.98
N SER A 250 7.31 -3.02 6.71
CA SER A 250 5.93 -3.07 6.22
C SER A 250 5.16 -4.20 6.90
N GLU A 251 5.79 -5.37 7.08
CA GLU A 251 5.20 -6.51 7.80
C GLU A 251 4.98 -6.22 9.29
N VAL A 252 5.95 -5.60 9.97
CA VAL A 252 5.83 -5.26 11.40
C VAL A 252 4.68 -4.27 11.63
N LEU A 253 4.60 -3.21 10.82
CA LEU A 253 3.51 -2.24 10.92
C LEU A 253 2.16 -2.90 10.61
N ASN A 254 2.09 -3.77 9.60
CA ASN A 254 0.85 -4.39 9.17
C ASN A 254 0.36 -5.49 10.13
N LYS A 255 1.24 -6.37 10.61
CA LYS A 255 0.89 -7.46 11.54
C LYS A 255 0.38 -6.91 12.88
N LYS A 256 1.00 -5.84 13.36
CA LYS A 256 0.53 -5.14 14.56
C LYS A 256 -0.79 -4.43 14.29
N ALA A 257 -0.91 -3.71 13.17
CA ALA A 257 -2.16 -3.08 12.76
C ALA A 257 -3.34 -4.05 12.67
N GLY A 258 -3.13 -5.28 12.17
CA GLY A 258 -4.16 -6.32 12.08
C GLY A 258 -4.56 -6.94 13.41
N SER A 259 -3.70 -6.87 14.43
CA SER A 259 -3.99 -7.34 15.79
C SER A 259 -4.89 -6.39 16.60
N TYR A 260 -5.26 -5.22 16.06
CA TYR A 260 -6.07 -4.20 16.75
C TYR A 260 -7.54 -4.18 16.31
N ASN A 261 -7.91 -5.02 15.34
CA ASN A 261 -9.28 -5.22 14.87
C ASN A 261 -9.93 -6.40 15.58
#